data_AF-A0A2N5ZRM2-F1
#
_entry.id   AF-A0A2N5ZRM2-F1
#
_cell.length_a   1.000
_cell.length_b   1.000
_cell.length_c   1.000
_cell.angle_alpha   90.00
_cell.angle_beta   90.00
_cell.angle_gamma   90.00
#
_symmetry.space_group_name_H-M   'P 1'
#
loop_
_entity.id
_entity.type
_entity.pdbx_description
1 polymer ?
#
loop_
_entity_poly.entity_id
_entity_poly.type
_entity_poly.pdbx_seq_one_letter_code
_entity_poly.pdbx_strand_id
1 'polypeptide(L)'
;MNNLKVFHTGDYNGSEVVEFGKLKLQNEQIDLALLNFYGFWNIKEEQAFTEKYINPKQIVLTHIPSADVGHIQDTVALIKDFIDIAVFERSMSTKSFDFGAK
;
A
#
# COMPACT_ATOMS: atom_id res chain seq x y z
N MET A 1 7.14 -23.99 1.89
CA MET A 1 6.65 -22.92 1.00
C MET A 1 5.93 -21.93 1.90
N ASN A 2 6.45 -20.71 2.02
CA ASN A 2 5.83 -19.68 2.86
C ASN A 2 4.56 -19.20 2.17
N ASN A 3 3.41 -19.38 2.82
CA ASN A 3 2.12 -18.91 2.32
C ASN A 3 2.05 -17.39 2.46
N LEU A 4 2.53 -16.67 1.45
CA LEU A 4 2.42 -15.22 1.38
C LEU A 4 0.95 -14.81 1.41
N LYS A 5 0.54 -14.04 2.42
CA LYS A 5 -0.83 -13.51 2.49
C LYS A 5 -0.89 -12.14 1.83
N VAL A 6 -1.61 -12.06 0.72
CA VAL A 6 -1.75 -10.84 -0.09
C VAL A 6 -3.16 -10.27 0.04
N PHE A 7 -3.27 -8.97 0.22
CA PHE A 7 -4.53 -8.22 0.19
C PHE A 7 -4.52 -7.25 -0.99
N HIS A 8 -5.65 -7.13 -1.69
CA HIS A 8 -5.81 -6.22 -2.83
C HIS A 8 -7.15 -5.51 -2.72
N THR A 9 -7.15 -4.17 -2.74
CA THR A 9 -8.36 -3.37 -2.48
C THR A 9 -9.25 -3.17 -3.71
N GLY A 10 -8.76 -3.51 -4.90
CA GLY A 10 -9.43 -3.17 -6.14
C GLY A 10 -9.41 -1.66 -6.36
N ASP A 11 -10.46 -1.15 -7.01
CA ASP A 11 -10.61 0.26 -7.35
C ASP A 11 -11.20 1.11 -6.20
N TYR A 12 -11.06 0.67 -4.94
CA TYR A 12 -11.55 1.42 -3.79
C TYR A 12 -10.97 2.84 -3.73
N ASN A 13 -11.81 3.82 -3.40
CA ASN A 13 -11.49 5.25 -3.44
C ASN A 13 -11.76 6.01 -2.12
N GLY A 14 -11.93 5.31 -0.99
CA GLY A 14 -12.07 5.94 0.33
C GLY A 14 -13.49 6.01 0.90
N SER A 15 -14.51 5.49 0.20
CA SER A 15 -15.93 5.71 0.56
C SER A 15 -16.57 4.68 1.51
N GLU A 16 -15.92 3.55 1.80
CA GLU A 16 -16.53 2.40 2.53
C GLU A 16 -15.77 2.01 3.81
N VAL A 17 -15.39 3.02 4.61
CA VAL A 17 -14.64 2.92 5.87
C VAL A 17 -15.25 1.90 6.87
N VAL A 18 -16.58 1.74 6.86
CA VAL A 18 -17.32 0.88 7.81
C VAL A 18 -17.00 -0.61 7.61
N GLU A 19 -16.69 -1.05 6.39
CA GLU A 19 -16.47 -2.46 6.09
C GLU A 19 -15.12 -2.96 6.63
N PHE A 20 -14.08 -2.14 6.54
CA PHE A 20 -12.75 -2.44 7.07
C PHE A 20 -12.75 -2.68 8.58
N GLY A 21 -13.61 -1.95 9.32
CA GLY A 21 -13.82 -2.20 10.75
C GLY A 21 -14.40 -3.58 11.07
N LYS A 22 -15.18 -4.16 10.15
CA LYS A 22 -15.79 -5.49 10.31
C LYS A 22 -14.85 -6.62 9.90
N LEU A 23 -14.05 -6.40 8.86
CA LEU A 23 -13.15 -7.40 8.30
C LEU A 23 -11.97 -7.75 9.22
N LYS A 24 -11.59 -6.84 10.13
CA LYS A 24 -10.48 -7.04 11.08
C LYS A 24 -9.16 -7.46 10.41
N LEU A 25 -8.87 -6.92 9.22
CA LEU A 25 -7.71 -7.28 8.40
C LEU A 25 -6.37 -7.09 9.13
N GLN A 26 -6.29 -6.16 10.06
CA GLN A 26 -5.11 -5.94 10.89
C GLN A 26 -4.69 -7.17 11.72
N ASN A 27 -5.59 -8.13 11.94
CA ASN A 27 -5.29 -9.38 12.65
C ASN A 27 -4.89 -10.53 11.71
N GLU A 28 -4.99 -10.33 10.40
CA GLU A 28 -4.77 -11.38 9.41
C GLU A 28 -3.29 -11.62 9.10
N GLN A 29 -2.37 -10.77 9.59
CA GLN A 29 -0.94 -10.85 9.28
C GLN A 29 -0.69 -10.78 7.76
N ILE A 30 -1.19 -9.71 7.13
CA ILE A 30 -1.00 -9.47 5.69
C ILE A 30 0.48 -9.16 5.44
N ASP A 31 1.11 -9.94 4.57
CA ASP A 31 2.50 -9.71 4.18
C ASP A 31 2.62 -8.59 3.15
N LEU A 32 1.67 -8.52 2.21
CA LEU A 32 1.65 -7.55 1.12
C LEU A 32 0.25 -7.01 0.86
N ALA A 33 0.10 -5.69 0.84
CA ALA A 33 -1.13 -5.03 0.43
C ALA A 33 -0.94 -4.22 -0.86
N LEU A 34 -1.84 -4.42 -1.83
CA LEU A 34 -1.95 -3.60 -3.03
C LEU A 34 -3.11 -2.63 -2.83
N LEU A 35 -2.78 -1.34 -2.69
CA LEU A 35 -3.70 -0.29 -2.26
C LEU A 35 -3.76 0.83 -3.32
N ASN A 36 -4.95 1.34 -3.59
CA ASN A 36 -5.11 2.55 -4.41
C ASN A 36 -4.51 3.76 -3.66
N PHE A 37 -3.62 4.52 -4.32
CA PHE A 37 -2.96 5.68 -3.72
C PHE A 37 -3.97 6.69 -3.14
N TYR A 38 -5.00 7.06 -3.89
CA TYR A 38 -5.96 8.09 -3.47
C TYR A 38 -6.97 7.65 -2.42
N GLY A 39 -7.08 6.34 -2.17
CA GLY A 39 -7.99 5.82 -1.14
C GLY A 39 -7.30 5.52 0.19
N PHE A 40 -5.97 5.40 0.19
CA PHE A 40 -5.23 4.82 1.31
C PHE A 40 -3.93 5.53 1.68
N TRP A 41 -3.40 6.44 0.85
CA TRP A 41 -2.05 6.94 1.07
C TRP A 41 -1.78 8.39 0.66
N ASN A 42 -2.76 9.08 0.08
CA ASN A 42 -2.61 10.44 -0.42
C ASN A 42 -2.55 11.47 0.71
N ILE A 43 -3.29 11.25 1.81
CA ILE A 43 -3.27 12.10 3.00
C ILE A 43 -2.95 11.31 4.27
N LYS A 44 -2.54 12.01 5.35
CA LYS A 44 -2.13 11.39 6.61
C LYS A 44 -3.23 10.56 7.26
N GLU A 45 -4.48 10.98 7.11
CA GLU A 45 -5.66 10.31 7.64
C GLU A 45 -5.84 8.92 7.00
N GLU A 46 -5.56 8.80 5.71
CA GLU A 46 -5.63 7.54 4.97
C GLU A 46 -4.47 6.61 5.33
N GLN A 47 -3.28 7.16 5.55
CA GLN A 47 -2.12 6.39 6.04
C GLN A 47 -2.41 5.80 7.42
N ALA A 48 -2.90 6.63 8.34
CA ALA A 48 -3.32 6.19 9.68
C ALA A 48 -4.47 5.17 9.64
N PHE A 49 -5.39 5.31 8.68
CA PHE A 49 -6.44 4.32 8.44
C PHE A 49 -5.85 2.96 8.02
N THR A 50 -4.92 2.98 7.07
CA THR A 50 -4.25 1.76 6.58
C THR A 50 -3.50 1.04 7.70
N GLU A 51 -2.76 1.78 8.52
CA GLU A 51 -2.06 1.24 9.71
C GLU A 51 -3.05 0.61 10.71
N LYS A 52 -4.17 1.29 10.97
CA LYS A 52 -5.14 0.86 11.98
C LYS A 52 -5.95 -0.37 11.56
N TYR A 53 -6.38 -0.42 10.31
CA TYR A 53 -7.38 -1.40 9.86
C TYR A 53 -6.83 -2.51 8.96
N ILE A 54 -5.67 -2.30 8.33
CA ILE A 54 -5.05 -3.28 7.42
C ILE A 54 -3.74 -3.80 8.01
N ASN A 55 -2.89 -2.92 8.54
CA ASN A 55 -1.59 -3.24 9.15
C ASN A 55 -0.72 -4.24 8.34
N PRO A 56 -0.47 -4.00 7.03
CA PRO A 56 0.33 -4.91 6.22
C PRO A 56 1.83 -4.72 6.49
N LYS A 57 2.63 -5.77 6.33
CA LYS A 57 4.11 -5.65 6.42
C LYS A 57 4.71 -4.83 5.28
N GLN A 58 4.12 -4.91 4.09
CA GLN A 58 4.54 -4.17 2.91
C GLN A 58 3.34 -3.65 2.11
N ILE A 59 3.53 -2.53 1.41
CA ILE A 59 2.50 -1.85 0.63
C ILE A 59 3.00 -1.57 -0.78
N VAL A 60 2.15 -1.84 -1.77
CA VAL A 60 2.30 -1.39 -3.15
C VAL A 60 1.14 -0.44 -3.45
N LEU A 61 1.47 0.76 -3.92
CA LEU A 61 0.49 1.79 -4.25
C LEU A 61 0.18 1.76 -5.75
N THR A 62 -1.10 1.69 -6.10
CA THR A 62 -1.62 1.59 -7.48
C THR A 62 -2.45 2.81 -7.86
N HIS A 63 -2.84 2.90 -9.15
CA HIS A 63 -3.65 3.99 -9.72
C HIS A 63 -3.05 5.40 -9.60
N ILE A 64 -1.73 5.49 -9.58
CA ILE A 64 -1.00 6.76 -9.60
C ILE A 64 -1.03 7.35 -11.02
N PRO A 65 -1.62 8.53 -11.25
CA PRO A 65 -1.57 9.20 -12.55
C PRO A 65 -0.15 9.66 -12.83
N SER A 66 0.25 9.57 -14.10
CA SER A 66 1.61 9.94 -14.51
C SER A 66 1.99 11.39 -14.17
N ALA A 67 1.00 12.29 -14.11
CA ALA A 67 1.20 13.69 -13.73
C ALA A 67 1.63 13.86 -12.26
N ASP A 68 1.24 12.93 -11.39
CA ASP A 68 1.45 13.04 -9.94
C ASP A 68 2.65 12.22 -9.46
N VAL A 69 3.31 11.47 -10.36
CA VAL A 69 4.47 10.63 -10.02
C VAL A 69 5.57 11.43 -9.31
N GLY A 70 5.86 12.65 -9.78
CA GLY A 70 6.87 13.51 -9.14
C GLY A 70 6.49 13.93 -7.72
N HIS A 71 5.23 14.36 -7.53
CA HIS A 71 4.72 14.70 -6.21
C HIS A 71 4.74 13.51 -5.24
N ILE A 72 4.45 12.32 -5.75
CA ILE A 72 4.47 11.09 -4.96
C ILE A 72 5.90 10.72 -4.61
N GLN A 73 6.85 10.80 -5.55
CA GLN A 73 8.28 10.58 -5.28
C GLN A 73 8.78 11.52 -4.15
N ASP A 74 8.38 12.79 -4.19
CA ASP A 74 8.72 13.75 -3.14
C ASP A 74 8.10 13.36 -1.79
N THR A 75 6.81 13.01 -1.79
CA THR A 75 6.08 12.59 -0.57
C THR A 75 6.68 11.32 0.03
N VAL A 76 7.02 10.36 -0.83
CA VAL A 76 7.71 9.12 -0.51
C VAL A 76 9.09 9.37 0.10
N ALA A 77 9.86 10.30 -0.45
CA ALA A 77 11.20 10.63 0.04
C ALA A 77 11.20 11.23 1.46
N LEU A 78 10.05 11.74 1.92
CA LEU A 78 9.86 12.23 3.29
C LEU A 78 9.57 11.09 4.28
N ILE A 79 9.21 9.89 3.81
CA ILE A 79 8.94 8.71 4.64
C ILE A 79 10.28 8.02 4.92
N LYS A 80 10.90 8.33 6.06
CA LYS A 80 12.26 7.87 6.39
C LYS A 80 12.37 6.44 6.92
N ASP A 81 11.28 5.85 7.39
CA ASP A 81 11.40 4.76 8.37
C ASP A 81 10.65 3.46 8.05
N PHE A 82 10.03 3.28 6.87
CA PHE A 82 9.07 2.18 6.78
C PHE A 82 8.95 1.36 5.48
N ILE A 83 9.39 1.82 4.30
CA ILE A 83 9.02 1.12 3.05
C ILE A 83 10.15 1.15 2.00
N ASP A 84 10.45 -0.01 1.41
CA ASP A 84 11.18 -0.12 0.13
C ASP A 84 10.27 0.37 -1.00
N ILE A 85 10.31 1.67 -1.27
CA ILE A 85 9.39 2.27 -2.24
C ILE A 85 9.91 2.05 -3.66
N ALA A 86 9.02 1.60 -4.55
CA ALA A 86 9.30 1.31 -5.94
C ALA A 86 8.31 2.06 -6.83
N VAL A 87 8.81 2.98 -7.64
CA VAL A 87 8.01 3.66 -8.65
C VAL A 87 8.26 2.99 -10.00
N PHE A 88 7.19 2.54 -10.65
CA PHE A 88 7.26 1.87 -11.95
C PHE A 88 6.98 2.90 -13.05
N GLU A 89 8.03 3.41 -13.69
CA GLU A 89 7.93 4.49 -14.68
C GLU A 89 7.53 4.00 -16.09
N ARG A 90 7.44 2.68 -16.32
CA ARG A 90 7.11 2.09 -17.63
C ARG A 90 6.15 0.92 -17.46
N SER A 91 5.25 0.75 -18.43
CA SER A 91 4.40 -0.43 -18.51
C SER A 91 5.25 -1.69 -18.60
N MET A 92 4.84 -2.76 -17.92
CA MET A 92 5.55 -4.05 -17.82
C MET A 92 6.91 -4.01 -17.09
N SER A 93 7.28 -2.89 -16.45
CA SER A 93 8.44 -2.87 -15.55
C SER A 93 8.24 -3.86 -14.41
N THR A 94 9.27 -4.65 -14.12
CA THR A 94 9.25 -5.68 -13.06
C THR A 94 10.25 -5.30 -11.98
N LYS A 95 9.86 -5.43 -10.71
CA LYS A 95 10.76 -5.34 -9.56
C LYS A 95 10.58 -6.59 -8.72
N SER A 96 11.69 -7.22 -8.35
CA SER A 96 11.69 -8.35 -7.44
C SER A 96 11.98 -7.84 -6.03
N PHE A 97 11.20 -8.29 -5.08
CA PHE A 97 11.40 -8.00 -3.66
C PHE A 97 11.82 -9.30 -2.99
N ASP A 98 12.92 -9.26 -2.23
CA ASP A 98 13.34 -10.39 -1.40
C ASP A 98 12.75 -10.19 0.01
N PHE A 99 11.72 -10.97 0.30
CA PHE A 99 11.07 -10.99 1.59
C PHE A 99 11.84 -11.92 2.53
N GLY A 100 13.08 -11.57 2.84
CA GLY A 100 13.92 -12.33 3.76
C GLY A 100 13.18 -12.56 5.08
N ALA A 101 13.07 -13.82 5.50
CA ALA A 101 12.53 -14.17 6.81
C ALA A 101 13.42 -13.56 7.90
N LYS A 102 12.89 -12.58 8.64
CA LYS A 102 13.44 -12.19 9.95
C LYS A 102 12.91 -13.13 11.01
#